data_AF-A0A936LQ46-F1
#
_entry.id   AF-A0A936LQ46-F1
#
_cell.length_a   1.000
_cell.length_b   1.000
_cell.length_c   1.000
_cell.angle_alpha   90.00
_cell.angle_beta   90.00
_cell.angle_gamma   90.00
#
_symmetry.space_group_name_H-M   'P 1'
#
loop_
_entity.id
_entity.type
_entity.pdbx_description
1 polymer ?
#
loop_
_entity_poly.entity_id
_entity_poly.type
_entity_poly.pdbx_seq_one_letter_code
_entity_poly.pdbx_strand_id
1 'polypeptide(L)' 'MKKVLLVIAVAGFAFATPACKKCVTCKEVYPDGSSFTYPEKCGKKSEREAQETACSTAAAFYGGTCSCDKS' A
#
# COMPACT_ATOMS: atom_id res chain seq x y z
N MET A 1 31.63 27.47 22.53
CA MET A 1 30.34 26.99 23.07
C MET A 1 29.36 28.15 23.14
N LYS A 2 28.36 28.21 22.26
CA LYS A 2 27.02 28.77 22.52
C LYS A 2 26.15 28.50 21.30
N LYS A 3 25.16 27.64 21.51
CA LYS A 3 24.29 27.07 20.48
C LYS A 3 23.31 28.13 20.03
N VAL A 4 23.25 28.35 18.70
CA VAL A 4 22.32 29.27 18.06
C VAL A 4 20.92 28.65 18.13
N LEU A 5 19.99 29.42 18.69
CA LEU A 5 18.55 29.16 18.69
C LEU A 5 18.05 29.17 17.24
N LEU A 6 17.43 28.08 16.80
CA LEU A 6 16.55 28.09 15.63
C LEU A 6 15.24 27.40 16.02
N VAL A 7 14.30 28.24 16.44
CA VAL A 7 12.88 27.92 16.47
C VAL A 7 12.41 28.03 15.02
N ILE A 8 12.00 26.91 14.43
CA ILE A 8 11.20 26.91 13.20
C ILE A 8 9.88 26.24 13.54
N ALA A 9 8.88 27.08 13.83
CA ALA A 9 7.49 26.69 13.81
C ALA A 9 7.11 26.33 12.38
N VAL A 10 6.82 25.06 12.11
CA VAL A 10 6.13 24.64 10.89
C VAL A 10 4.65 24.50 11.23
N ALA A 11 3.95 25.64 11.23
CA ALA A 11 2.51 25.64 11.08
C ALA A 11 2.20 25.58 9.59
N GLY A 12 1.51 24.54 9.15
CA GLY A 12 0.84 24.53 7.84
C GLY A 12 0.92 23.21 7.08
N PHE A 13 0.05 22.26 7.44
CA PHE A 13 -0.67 21.44 6.45
C PHE A 13 -2.05 21.12 7.03
N ALA A 14 -2.95 22.09 6.96
CA ALA A 14 -4.37 21.84 7.09
C ALA A 14 -4.87 21.31 5.74
N PHE A 15 -4.87 19.99 5.48
CA PHE A 15 -5.64 19.44 4.36
C PHE A 15 -6.18 18.04 4.62
N ALA A 16 -7.49 17.95 4.34
CA ALA A 16 -8.30 16.76 4.16
C ALA A 16 -8.74 16.05 5.44
N THR A 17 -10.01 16.24 5.76
CA THR A 17 -10.93 15.18 6.21
C THR A 17 -10.47 13.81 5.72
N PRO A 18 -10.65 12.71 6.48
CA PRO A 18 -10.33 11.37 6.00
C PRO A 18 -11.29 10.99 4.87
N ALA A 19 -11.08 11.53 3.68
CA ALA A 19 -11.48 10.92 2.44
C ALA A 19 -10.80 9.56 2.48
N CYS A 20 -11.58 8.49 2.69
CA CYS A 20 -11.12 7.12 2.75
C CYS A 20 -10.17 6.89 1.57
N LYS A 21 -8.86 7.03 1.81
CA LYS A 21 -7.84 6.68 0.84
C LYS A 21 -8.02 5.18 0.72
N LYS A 22 -8.74 4.76 -0.32
CA LYS A 22 -8.95 3.35 -0.55
C LYS A 22 -7.55 2.75 -0.70
N CYS A 23 -7.20 1.85 0.19
CA CYS A 23 -5.94 1.14 0.17
C CYS A 23 -6.21 -0.28 -0.30
N VAL A 24 -5.23 -0.91 -0.93
CA VAL A 24 -5.30 -2.33 -1.24
C VAL A 24 -4.05 -3.03 -0.74
N THR A 25 -4.24 -4.19 -0.16
CA THR A 25 -3.18 -5.08 0.30
C THR A 25 -3.47 -6.46 -0.28
N CYS A 26 -2.58 -6.94 -1.14
CA CYS A 26 -2.74 -8.23 -1.79
C CYS A 26 -1.89 -9.30 -1.14
N LYS A 27 -2.39 -10.52 -1.11
CA LYS A 27 -1.70 -11.71 -0.60
C LYS A 27 -1.75 -12.79 -1.67
N GLU A 28 -0.58 -13.22 -2.11
CA GLU A 28 -0.41 -14.40 -2.95
C GLU A 28 -0.22 -15.61 -2.05
N VAL A 29 -0.90 -16.71 -2.36
CA VAL A 29 -0.78 -18.00 -1.68
C VAL A 29 -0.33 -19.02 -2.73
N TYR A 30 0.87 -19.54 -2.56
CA TYR A 30 1.47 -20.53 -3.44
C TYR A 30 0.88 -21.92 -3.21
N PRO A 31 0.98 -22.84 -4.19
CA PRO A 31 0.43 -24.19 -4.07
C PRO A 31 1.08 -25.03 -2.96
N ASP A 32 2.29 -24.69 -2.52
CA ASP A 32 2.95 -25.33 -1.37
C ASP A 32 2.42 -24.84 -0.01
N GLY A 33 1.48 -23.89 0.00
CA GLY A 33 0.88 -23.31 1.21
C GLY A 33 1.63 -22.10 1.76
N SER A 34 2.81 -21.77 1.21
CA SER A 34 3.49 -20.49 1.49
C SER A 34 2.65 -19.32 1.00
N SER A 35 2.81 -18.16 1.63
CA SER A 35 2.13 -16.95 1.18
C SER A 35 3.02 -15.73 1.26
N PHE A 36 2.86 -14.85 0.27
CA PHE A 36 3.56 -13.58 0.17
C PHE A 36 2.55 -12.44 0.24
N THR A 37 2.78 -11.48 1.14
CA THR A 37 1.91 -10.30 1.29
C THR A 37 2.59 -9.11 0.63
N TYR A 38 1.94 -8.53 -0.36
CA TYR A 38 2.38 -7.30 -1.01
C TYR A 38 2.23 -6.11 -0.07
N PRO A 39 3.12 -5.10 -0.17
CA PRO A 39 2.99 -3.89 0.62
C PRO A 39 1.70 -3.14 0.27
N GLU A 40 1.06 -2.55 1.27
CA GLU A 40 -0.16 -1.76 1.10
C GLU A 40 0.05 -0.64 0.09
N LYS A 41 -0.86 -0.53 -0.89
CA LYS A 41 -0.92 0.60 -1.84
C LYS A 41 -2.18 1.40 -1.63
N CYS A 42 -1.98 2.62 -1.13
CA CYS A 42 -3.01 3.65 -1.04
C CYS A 42 -2.81 4.66 -2.16
N GLY A 43 -3.83 4.89 -2.98
CA GLY A 43 -3.66 5.78 -4.14
C GLY A 43 -4.86 5.87 -5.07
N LYS A 44 -4.60 6.14 -6.35
CA LYS A 44 -5.63 6.15 -7.39
C LYS A 44 -6.14 4.73 -7.66
N LYS A 45 -7.36 4.62 -8.19
CA LYS A 45 -7.97 3.34 -8.56
C LYS A 45 -7.06 2.52 -9.48
N SER A 46 -6.44 3.18 -10.46
CA SER A 46 -5.48 2.57 -11.39
C SER A 46 -4.26 1.96 -10.71
N GLU A 47 -3.75 2.56 -9.64
CA GLU A 47 -2.59 2.04 -8.90
C GLU A 47 -2.98 0.80 -8.09
N ARG A 48 -4.19 0.79 -7.53
CA ARG A 48 -4.74 -0.38 -6.84
C ARG A 48 -5.02 -1.53 -7.81
N GLU A 49 -5.70 -1.24 -8.92
CA GLU A 49 -6.01 -2.23 -9.95
C GLU A 49 -4.73 -2.83 -10.56
N ALA A 50 -3.67 -2.04 -10.72
CA ALA A 50 -2.36 -2.54 -11.15
C ALA A 50 -1.76 -3.53 -10.13
N GLN A 51 -1.91 -3.30 -8.82
CA GLN A 51 -1.43 -4.23 -7.80
C GLN A 51 -2.27 -5.52 -7.74
N GLU A 52 -3.60 -5.40 -7.83
CA GLU A 52 -4.51 -6.57 -7.89
C GLU A 52 -4.21 -7.43 -9.12
N THR A 53 -3.94 -6.78 -10.26
CA THR A 53 -3.53 -7.46 -11.50
C THR A 53 -2.19 -8.13 -11.33
N ALA A 54 -1.17 -7.45 -10.81
CA ALA A 54 0.16 -8.02 -10.60
C ALA A 54 0.13 -9.27 -9.71
N CYS A 55 -0.64 -9.22 -8.61
CA CYS A 55 -0.81 -10.37 -7.72
C CYS A 55 -1.59 -11.52 -8.39
N SER A 56 -2.67 -11.23 -9.14
CA SER A 56 -3.40 -12.27 -9.88
C SER A 56 -2.56 -12.89 -11.00
N THR A 57 -1.74 -12.10 -11.69
CA THR A 57 -0.81 -12.59 -12.71
C THR A 57 0.29 -13.46 -12.11
N ALA A 58 0.87 -13.05 -10.97
CA ALA A 58 1.85 -13.85 -10.25
C ALA A 58 1.24 -15.18 -9.80
N ALA A 59 0.07 -15.13 -9.14
CA ALA A 59 -0.65 -16.33 -8.72
C ALA A 59 -0.97 -17.25 -9.90
N ALA A 60 -1.45 -16.74 -11.03
CA ALA A 60 -1.72 -17.53 -12.23
C ALA A 60 -0.44 -18.17 -12.81
N PHE A 61 0.70 -17.47 -12.74
CA PHE A 61 1.99 -17.95 -13.23
C PHE A 61 2.56 -19.06 -12.34
N TYR A 62 2.45 -18.92 -11.02
CA TYR A 62 2.98 -19.87 -10.05
C TYR A 62 1.98 -20.96 -9.63
N GLY A 63 0.76 -20.96 -10.18
CA GLY A 63 -0.31 -21.89 -9.79
C GLY A 63 -0.87 -21.65 -8.39
N GLY A 64 -0.66 -20.45 -7.85
CA GLY A 64 -1.18 -19.99 -6.58
C GLY A 64 -2.55 -19.30 -6.69
N THR A 65 -2.97 -18.69 -5.60
CA THR A 65 -4.18 -17.85 -5.53
C THR A 65 -3.82 -16.46 -5.03
N CYS A 66 -4.48 -15.44 -5.54
CA CYS A 66 -4.32 -14.07 -5.06
C CYS A 66 -5.58 -13.63 -4.32
N SER A 67 -5.42 -13.00 -3.16
CA SER A 67 -6.49 -12.38 -2.37
C SER A 67 -6.12 -10.95 -2.02
N CYS A 68 -6.93 -9.97 -2.42
CA CYS A 68 -6.67 -8.56 -2.14
C CYS A 68 -7.73 -7.98 -1.21
N ASP A 69 -7.27 -7.47 -0.07
CA ASP A 69 -8.08 -6.77 0.90
C ASP A 69 -8.11 -5.27 0.60
N LYS A 70 -9.30 -4.66 0.63
CA LYS A 70 -9.51 -3.24 0.30
C LYS A 70 -9.97 -2.53 1.56
N SER A 71 -9.16 -1.60 2.07
CA SER A 71 -9.50 -0.71 3.20
C SER A 71 -10.00 0.65 2.73
#